data_AF-A0A6B3ELM1-F1
#
_entry.id   AF-A0A6B3ELM1-F1
#
_cell.length_a   1.000
_cell.length_b   1.000
_cell.length_c   1.000
_cell.angle_alpha   90.00
_cell.angle_beta   90.00
_cell.angle_gamma   90.00
#
_symmetry.space_group_name_H-M   'P 1'
#
loop_
_entity.id
_entity.type
_entity.pdbx_description
1 polymer ?
#
loop_
_entity_poly.entity_id
_entity_poly.type
_entity_poly.pdbx_seq_one_letter_code
_entity_poly.pdbx_strand_id
1 'polypeptide(L)' 'MSDEQSFERLRAQVEEWVEGPGERWAERIEETGEVPEALWAELNELGFLRMAAPVAYGGHGLPFSRWMELMEVF' A
#
# COMPACT_ATOMS: atom_id res chain seq x y z
N MET A 1 -6.97 -19.56 -6.85
CA MET A 1 -7.07 -18.84 -5.57
C MET A 1 -8.39 -18.10 -5.58
N SER A 2 -9.09 -18.04 -4.45
CA SER A 2 -10.28 -17.19 -4.32
C SER A 2 -9.87 -15.71 -4.28
N ASP A 3 -10.75 -14.80 -4.68
CA ASP A 3 -10.57 -13.35 -4.53
C ASP A 3 -10.28 -12.98 -3.07
N GLU A 4 -10.92 -13.66 -2.13
CA GLU A 4 -10.70 -13.48 -0.69
C GLU A 4 -9.27 -13.82 -0.27
N GLN A 5 -8.72 -14.94 -0.76
CA GLN A 5 -7.35 -15.36 -0.41
C GLN A 5 -6.28 -14.47 -1.05
N SER A 6 -6.63 -13.77 -2.13
CA SER A 6 -5.77 -12.78 -2.77
C SER A 6 -5.80 -11.48 -1.97
N PHE A 7 -6.98 -11.05 -1.51
CA PHE A 7 -7.14 -9.88 -0.67
C PHE A 7 -6.43 -10.02 0.68
N GLU A 8 -6.64 -11.13 1.40
CA GLU A 8 -5.98 -11.36 2.70
C GLU A 8 -4.45 -11.36 2.59
N ARG A 9 -3.91 -11.86 1.47
CA ARG A 9 -2.46 -11.78 1.22
C ARG A 9 -1.98 -10.36 0.98
N LEU A 10 -2.74 -9.58 0.21
CA LEU A 10 -2.41 -8.19 -0.04
C LEU A 10 -2.47 -7.37 1.26
N ARG A 11 -3.50 -7.60 2.08
CA ARG A 11 -3.64 -7.00 3.40
C ARG A 11 -2.44 -7.30 4.29
N ALA A 12 -2.05 -8.57 4.40
CA ALA A 12 -0.89 -8.97 5.19
C ALA A 12 0.41 -8.30 4.70
N GLN A 13 0.58 -8.11 3.38
CA GLN A 13 1.73 -7.38 2.83
C GLN A 13 1.71 -5.89 3.19
N VAL A 14 0.53 -5.26 3.21
CA VAL A 14 0.38 -3.87 3.64
C VAL A 14 0.70 -3.76 5.13
N GLU A 15 0.15 -4.64 5.98
CA GLU A 15 0.41 -4.67 7.42
C GLU A 15 1.91 -4.84 7.72
N GLU A 16 2.57 -5.82 7.09
CA GLU A 16 4.01 -6.04 7.25
C GLU A 16 4.85 -4.83 6.79
N TRP A 17 4.41 -4.16 5.72
CA TRP A 17 5.09 -2.96 5.24
C TRP A 17 4.91 -1.77 6.20
N VAL A 18 3.69 -1.55 6.70
CA VAL A 18 3.38 -0.46 7.64
C VAL A 18 4.16 -0.63 8.94
N GLU A 19 4.08 -1.82 9.57
CA GLU A 19 4.77 -2.13 10.84
C GLU A 19 6.30 -2.16 10.71
N GLY A 20 6.84 -2.23 9.49
CA GLY A 20 8.27 -2.31 9.21
C GLY A 20 8.82 -1.06 8.52
N PRO A 21 8.94 -1.05 7.17
CA PRO A 21 9.34 0.12 6.40
C PRO A 21 8.56 1.40 6.66
N GLY A 22 7.25 1.31 6.85
CA GLY A 22 6.35 2.45 7.07
C GLY A 22 6.76 3.29 8.28
N GLU A 23 7.01 2.65 9.42
CA GLU A 23 7.49 3.30 10.65
C GLU A 23 8.78 4.12 10.41
N ARG A 24 9.76 3.57 9.68
CA ARG A 24 11.00 4.28 9.36
C ARG A 24 10.78 5.50 8.47
N TRP A 25 9.82 5.41 7.56
CA TRP A 25 9.42 6.54 6.73
C TRP A 25 8.68 7.60 7.54
N ALA A 26 7.80 7.19 8.46
CA ALA A 26 7.10 8.09 9.37
C ALA A 26 8.09 8.88 10.24
N GLU A 27 9.03 8.20 10.91
CA GLU A 27 10.09 8.82 11.70
C GLU A 27 10.86 9.87 10.88
N ARG A 28 11.28 9.51 9.66
CA ARG A 28 12.00 10.42 8.78
C ARG A 28 11.17 11.64 8.37
N ILE A 29 9.89 11.45 8.05
CA ILE A 29 8.99 12.53 7.68
C ILE A 29 8.77 13.47 8.86
N GLU A 30 8.62 12.94 10.07
CA GLU A 30 8.50 13.74 11.30
C GLU A 30 9.77 14.54 11.60
N GLU A 31 10.95 13.92 11.45
CA GLU A 31 12.24 14.57 11.67
C GLU A 31 12.54 15.68 10.66
N THR A 32 12.19 15.47 9.39
CA THR A 32 12.56 16.36 8.28
C THR A 32 11.46 17.32 7.86
N GLY A 33 10.20 17.00 8.15
CA GLY A 33 9.02 17.72 7.65
C GLY A 33 8.76 17.54 6.14
N GLU A 34 9.47 16.62 5.48
CA GLU A 34 9.42 16.42 4.03
C GLU A 34 9.05 14.98 3.69
N VAL A 35 8.23 14.79 2.66
CA VAL A 35 7.93 13.46 2.10
C VAL A 35 8.95 13.14 1.00
N PRO A 36 9.88 12.19 1.22
CA PRO A 36 10.97 11.94 0.27
C PRO A 36 10.45 11.29 -1.02
N GLU A 37 11.00 11.65 -2.18
CA GLU A 37 10.65 11.04 -3.48
C GLU A 37 10.88 9.51 -3.49
N ALA A 38 11.88 9.05 -2.74
CA ALA A 38 12.18 7.63 -2.59
C ALA A 38 11.02 6.82 -1.99
N LEU A 39 10.24 7.39 -1.06
CA LEU A 39 9.03 6.75 -0.53
C LEU A 39 8.00 6.55 -1.64
N TRP A 40 7.79 7.57 -2.48
CA TRP A 40 6.86 7.47 -3.60
C TRP A 40 7.27 6.38 -4.60
N ALA A 41 8.56 6.30 -4.91
CA ALA A 41 9.11 5.26 -5.79
C ALA A 41 8.86 3.85 -5.20
N GLU A 42 9.15 3.66 -3.91
CA GLU A 42 8.94 2.39 -3.21
C GLU A 42 7.46 1.96 -3.23
N LEU A 43 6.54 2.85 -2.82
CA LEU A 43 5.10 2.56 -2.82
C LEU A 43 4.57 2.24 -4.23
N ASN A 44 5.11 2.89 -5.26
CA ASN A 44 4.75 2.61 -6.65
C ASN A 44 5.25 1.23 -7.11
N GLU A 45 6.48 0.86 -6.77
CA GLU A 45 7.06 -0.45 -7.08
C GLU A 45 6.28 -1.58 -6.41
N LEU A 46 5.89 -1.39 -5.14
CA LEU A 46 5.04 -2.32 -4.38
C LEU A 46 3.60 -2.39 -4.92
N GLY A 47 3.19 -1.44 -5.77
CA GLY A 47 1.85 -1.39 -6.34
C GLY A 47 0.80 -0.75 -5.44
N PHE A 48 1.20 -0.20 -4.29
CA PHE A 48 0.30 0.39 -3.30
C PHE A 48 -0.41 1.64 -3.82
N LEU A 49 0.17 2.33 -4.81
CA LEU A 49 -0.44 3.50 -5.43
C LEU A 49 -1.49 3.17 -6.51
N ARG A 50 -1.78 1.88 -6.76
CA ARG A 50 -2.67 1.41 -7.82
C ARG A 50 -3.60 0.27 -7.39
N MET A 51 -3.96 0.23 -6.10
CA MET A 51 -4.80 -0.84 -5.54
C MET A 51 -6.20 -0.93 -6.16
N ALA A 52 -6.87 0.21 -6.33
CA ALA A 52 -8.20 0.27 -6.96
C ALA A 52 -8.14 0.44 -8.50
N ALA A 53 -6.95 0.64 -9.07
CA ALA A 53 -6.81 0.88 -10.51
C ALA A 53 -7.10 -0.40 -11.31
N PRO A 54 -7.65 -0.30 -12.53
CA PRO A 54 -7.98 -1.48 -13.33
C PRO A 54 -6.75 -2.33 -13.67
N VAL A 55 -6.94 -3.66 -13.70
CA VAL A 55 -5.88 -4.62 -14.05
C VAL A 55 -5.33 -4.40 -15.46
N ALA A 56 -6.17 -3.94 -16.40
CA ALA A 56 -5.76 -3.60 -17.76
C ALA A 56 -4.68 -2.50 -17.84
N TYR A 57 -4.53 -1.70 -16.79
CA TYR A 57 -3.50 -0.67 -16.66
C TYR A 57 -2.45 -1.01 -15.59
N GLY A 58 -2.41 -2.29 -15.15
CA GLY A 58 -1.45 -2.79 -14.18
C GLY A 58 -1.81 -2.53 -12.72
N GLY A 59 -3.06 -2.16 -12.40
CA GLY A 59 -3.54 -2.06 -11.01
C GLY A 59 -4.06 -3.38 -10.44
N HIS A 60 -4.44 -3.38 -9.16
CA HIS A 60 -4.97 -4.58 -8.49
C HIS A 60 -6.47 -4.79 -8.69
N GLY A 61 -7.20 -3.78 -9.20
CA GLY A 61 -8.63 -3.88 -9.49
C GLY A 61 -9.51 -4.08 -8.26
N LEU A 62 -9.06 -3.67 -7.07
CA LEU A 62 -9.84 -3.85 -5.85
C LEU A 62 -11.17 -3.09 -5.92
N PRO A 63 -12.28 -3.72 -5.49
CA PRO A 63 -13.51 -2.98 -5.20
C PRO A 63 -13.26 -1.90 -4.14
N PHE A 64 -13.98 -0.79 -4.25
CA PHE A 64 -13.81 0.36 -3.36
C PHE A 64 -13.93 0.01 -1.87
N SER A 65 -14.83 -0.90 -1.49
CA SER A 65 -14.97 -1.34 -0.09
C SER A 65 -13.70 -2.01 0.45
N ARG A 66 -13.11 -2.92 -0.33
CA ARG A 66 -11.84 -3.59 0.03
C ARG A 66 -10.66 -2.61 0.03
N TRP A 67 -10.70 -1.60 -0.84
CA TRP A 67 -9.71 -0.52 -0.79
C TRP A 67 -9.82 0.29 0.50
N MET A 68 -11.03 0.63 0.94
CA MET A 68 -11.24 1.35 2.21
C MET A 68 -10.75 0.56 3.42
N GLU A 69 -10.91 -0.77 3.42
CA GLU A 69 -10.33 -1.62 4.47
C GLU A 69 -8.80 -1.52 4.55
N LEU A 70 -8.10 -1.41 3.42
CA LEU A 70 -6.64 -1.20 3.41
C LEU A 70 -6.26 0.22 3.85
N MET A 71 -7.11 1.22 3.60
CA MET A 71 -6.87 2.60 4.05
C MET A 71 -6.98 2.78 5.57
N GLU A 72 -7.59 1.83 6.29
CA GLU A 72 -7.56 1.81 7.75
C GLU A 72 -6.23 1.27 8.31
N VAL A 73 -5.41 0.64 7.47
CA VAL A 73 -4.12 0.06 7.84
C VAL A 73 -2.95 0.99 7.51
N PHE A 74 -2.98 1.65 6.35
CA PHE A 74 -1.97 2.64 5.94
C PHE A 74 -1.95 3.87 6.86
#